data_AF-A0A1M5WCN6-F1
#
_entry.id   AF-A0A1M5WCN6-F1
#
_cell.length_a   1.000
_cell.length_b   1.000
_cell.length_c   1.000
_cell.angle_alpha   90.00
_cell.angle_beta   90.00
_cell.angle_gamma   90.00
#
_symmetry.space_group_name_H-M   'P 1'
#
loop_
_entity.id
_entity.type
_entity.pdbx_description
1 polymer ?
#
loop_
_entity_poly.entity_id
_entity_poly.type
_entity_poly.pdbx_seq_one_letter_code
_entity_poly.pdbx_strand_id
1 'polypeptide(L)' 'MDLQNNEITIGALISNGAAKALLKKEFPEVANPLMLQMAKKMTLASVLNLARDRYPQEKIQRVLLELQAL' A
#
# COMPACT_ATOMS: atom_id res chain seq x y z
N MET A 1 4.65 -10.96 1.47
CA MET A 1 4.98 -11.17 0.05
C MET A 1 6.33 -10.51 -0.19
N ASP A 2 6.99 -10.78 -1.31
CA ASP A 2 8.17 -9.99 -1.65
C ASP A 2 7.75 -8.58 -2.07
N LEU A 3 8.01 -7.60 -1.20
CA LEU A 3 7.76 -6.18 -1.48
C LEU A 3 8.83 -5.55 -2.37
N GLN A 4 9.83 -6.33 -2.81
CA GLN A 4 10.96 -5.88 -3.62
C GLN A 4 11.58 -4.59 -3.07
N ASN A 5 11.90 -4.55 -1.78
CA ASN A 5 12.41 -3.35 -1.10
C ASN A 5 11.53 -2.08 -1.24
N ASN A 6 10.21 -2.25 -1.36
CA ASN A 6 9.22 -1.20 -1.63
C ASN A 6 9.28 -0.59 -3.05
N GLU A 7 9.99 -1.24 -3.97
CA GLU A 7 10.01 -0.87 -5.39
C GLU A 7 8.81 -1.45 -6.15
N ILE A 8 8.11 -2.42 -5.56
CA ILE A 8 6.88 -2.96 -6.11
C ILE A 8 5.86 -1.83 -6.35
N THR A 9 5.21 -1.85 -7.51
CA THR A 9 4.13 -0.91 -7.79
C THR A 9 2.89 -1.25 -6.98
N ILE A 10 2.10 -0.26 -6.60
CA ILE A 10 0.80 -0.51 -5.98
C ILE A 10 -0.07 -1.38 -6.90
N GLY A 11 0.08 -1.24 -8.22
CA GLY A 11 -0.60 -2.10 -9.19
C GLY A 11 -0.28 -3.59 -9.04
N ALA A 12 0.99 -3.93 -8.87
CA ALA A 12 1.41 -5.29 -8.59
C ALA A 12 0.95 -5.73 -7.19
N LEU A 13 1.06 -4.85 -6.20
CA LEU A 13 0.65 -5.12 -4.82
C LEU A 13 -0.86 -5.44 -4.71
N ILE A 14 -1.74 -4.64 -5.33
CA ILE A 14 -3.20 -4.84 -5.29
C ILE A 14 -3.69 -5.92 -6.24
N SER A 15 -2.80 -6.45 -7.10
CA SER A 15 -3.09 -7.67 -7.86
C SER A 15 -3.14 -8.87 -6.91
N ASN A 16 -2.47 -8.81 -5.75
CA ASN A 16 -2.67 -9.74 -4.66
C ASN A 16 -3.95 -9.37 -3.88
N GLY A 17 -4.94 -10.27 -3.91
CA GLY A 17 -6.24 -10.06 -3.25
C GLY A 17 -6.12 -9.83 -1.74
N ALA A 18 -5.17 -10.49 -1.07
CA ALA A 18 -4.95 -10.33 0.37
C ALA A 18 -4.38 -8.94 0.70
N ALA A 19 -3.39 -8.49 -0.06
CA ALA A 19 -2.80 -7.16 0.10
C ALA A 19 -3.81 -6.05 -0.17
N LYS A 20 -4.65 -6.21 -1.20
CA LYS A 20 -5.76 -5.28 -1.49
C LYS A 20 -6.76 -5.21 -0.34
N ALA A 21 -7.12 -6.35 0.26
CA ALA A 21 -8.04 -6.40 1.39
C ALA A 21 -7.46 -5.69 2.63
N LEU A 22 -6.19 -5.95 2.94
CA LEU A 22 -5.47 -5.31 4.03
C LEU A 22 -5.39 -3.78 3.84
N LEU A 23 -4.97 -3.33 2.65
CA LEU A 23 -4.93 -1.90 2.34
C LEU A 23 -6.30 -1.25 2.43
N LYS A 24 -7.35 -1.90 1.93
CA LYS A 24 -8.73 -1.37 2.01
C LYS A 24 -9.22 -1.24 3.46
N LYS A 25 -8.80 -2.17 4.33
CA LYS A 25 -9.16 -2.18 5.76
C LYS A 25 -8.45 -1.06 6.52
N GLU A 26 -7.15 -0.88 6.28
CA GLU A 26 -6.32 0.10 7.00
C GLU A 26 -6.42 1.51 6.43
N PHE A 27 -6.62 1.61 5.12
CA PHE A 27 -6.69 2.82 4.33
C PHE A 27 -7.97 2.82 3.47
N PRO A 28 -9.13 3.22 4.02
CA PRO A 28 -10.37 3.26 3.24
C PRO A 28 -10.28 4.17 2.00
N GLU A 29 -9.32 5.11 1.95
CA GLU A 29 -9.05 5.96 0.79
C GLU A 29 -8.63 5.16 -0.47
N VAL A 30 -7.93 4.02 -0.31
CA VAL A 30 -7.59 3.14 -1.45
C VAL A 30 -8.78 2.33 -1.94
N ALA A 31 -9.92 2.37 -1.24
CA ALA A 31 -11.18 1.85 -1.77
C ALA A 31 -11.72 2.74 -2.91
N ASN A 32 -11.29 4.00 -3.00
CA ASN A 32 -11.70 4.89 -4.08
C ASN A 32 -11.01 4.47 -5.39
N PRO A 33 -11.76 4.05 -6.42
CA PRO A 33 -11.18 3.57 -7.68
C PRO A 33 -10.35 4.63 -8.41
N LEU A 34 -10.67 5.92 -8.24
CA LEU A 34 -9.89 7.01 -8.84
C LEU A 34 -8.50 7.11 -8.21
N MET A 35 -8.44 7.12 -6.88
CA MET A 35 -7.18 7.12 -6.12
C MET A 35 -6.38 5.85 -6.39
N LEU A 36 -7.05 4.70 -6.44
CA LEU A 36 -6.42 3.42 -6.71
C LEU A 36 -5.81 3.37 -8.12
N GLN A 37 -6.48 3.94 -9.13
CA GLN A 37 -5.93 4.04 -10.49
C GLN A 37 -4.69 4.93 -10.57
N MET A 38 -4.67 6.05 -9.86
CA MET A 38 -3.48 6.91 -9.78
C MET A 38 -2.34 6.20 -9.04
N ALA A 39 -2.64 5.64 -7.88
CA ALA A 39 -1.67 4.92 -7.06
C ALA A 39 -1.10 3.70 -7.80
N LYS A 40 -1.89 3.05 -8.68
CA LYS A 40 -1.49 1.85 -9.45
C LYS A 40 -0.17 1.99 -10.20
N LYS A 41 0.15 3.20 -10.65
CA LYS A 41 1.38 3.53 -11.39
C LYS A 41 2.54 3.94 -10.48
N MET A 42 2.28 4.15 -9.19
CA MET A 42 3.27 4.57 -8.20
C MET A 42 3.92 3.35 -7.54
N THR A 43 5.16 3.51 -7.09
CA THR A 43 5.83 2.52 -6.25
C THR A 43 5.31 2.60 -4.82
N LEU A 44 5.42 1.49 -4.10
CA LEU A 44 5.11 1.44 -2.68
C LEU A 44 5.90 2.51 -1.92
N ALA A 45 7.19 2.68 -2.20
CA ALA A 45 8.01 3.74 -1.62
C ALA A 45 7.44 5.17 -1.80
N SER A 46 6.97 5.51 -3.01
CA SER A 46 6.33 6.82 -3.24
C SER A 46 5.04 6.99 -2.46
N VAL A 47 4.22 5.94 -2.38
CA VAL A 47 2.98 5.99 -1.58
C VAL A 47 3.28 6.07 -0.09
N LEU A 48 4.30 5.38 0.39
CA LEU A 48 4.76 5.47 1.78
C LEU A 48 5.25 6.88 2.12
N ASN A 49 5.93 7.56 1.19
CA ASN A 49 6.32 8.97 1.38
C ASN A 49 5.09 9.86 1.55
N LEU A 50 4.08 9.71 0.69
CA LEU A 50 2.83 10.48 0.80
C LEU A 50 2.04 10.10 2.06
N ALA A 51 2.05 8.83 2.44
CA ALA A 51 1.37 8.33 3.62
C ALA A 51 2.01 8.84 4.90
N ARG A 52 3.33 9.09 4.93
CA ARG A 52 4.05 9.62 6.10
C ARG A 52 3.55 11.01 6.52
N ASP A 53 3.13 11.84 5.57
CA ASP A 53 2.52 13.14 5.87
C ASP A 53 1.08 13.02 6.40
N ARG A 54 0.39 11.90 6.10
CA ARG A 54 -1.03 11.70 6.41
C ARG A 54 -1.28 10.78 7.61
N TYR A 55 -0.36 9.85 7.88
CA TYR A 55 -0.52 8.79 8.87
C TYR A 55 0.74 8.65 9.74
N PRO A 56 0.57 8.25 11.02
CA PRO A 56 1.70 7.93 11.89
C PRO A 56 2.57 6.83 11.29
N GLN A 57 3.89 6.98 11.42
CA GLN A 57 4.87 6.03 10.89
C GLN A 57 4.68 4.61 11.46
N GLU A 58 4.23 4.49 12.70
CA GLU A 58 3.92 3.21 13.37
C GLU A 58 2.81 2.45 12.64
N LYS A 59 1.74 3.15 12.23
CA LYS A 59 0.65 2.56 11.45
C LYS A 59 1.18 2.05 10.11
N ILE A 60 1.98 2.86 9.44
CA ILE A 60 2.58 2.50 8.14
C ILE A 60 3.47 1.26 8.26
N GLN A 61 4.34 1.21 9.27
CA GLN A 61 5.21 0.07 9.53
C GLN A 61 4.42 -1.19 9.85
N ARG A 62 3.36 -1.10 10.66
CA ARG A 62 2.48 -2.24 10.92
C ARG A 62 1.89 -2.80 9.63
N VAL A 63 1.35 -1.94 8.77
CA VAL A 63 0.77 -2.41 7.50
C VAL A 63 1.83 -3.00 6.57
N LEU A 64 3.03 -2.43 6.53
CA LEU A 64 4.13 -3.00 5.76
C LEU A 64 4.56 -4.38 6.25
N LEU A 65 4.64 -4.58 7.56
CA LEU A 65 4.95 -5.88 8.15
C LEU A 65 3.85 -6.91 7.81
N GLU A 66 2.59 -6.53 7.91
CA GLU A 66 1.48 -7.40 7.51
C GLU A 66 1.52 -7.71 6.02
N LEU A 67 1.84 -6.75 5.15
CA LEU A 67 2.04 -6.97 3.71
C LEU A 67 3.23 -7.90 3.41
N GLN A 68 4.31 -7.82 4.20
CA GLN A 68 5.45 -8.72 4.11
C GLN A 68 5.12 -10.15 4.56
N ALA A 69 4.18 -10.31 5.50
CA ALA A 69 3.76 -11.62 6.00
C ALA A 69 2.79 -12.38 5.08
N LEU A 70 2.20 -11.71 4.06
CA LEU A 70 1.21 -12.28 3.13
C LEU A 70 1.79 -13.09 1.96
#